data_AF-W1X8P9-F1
#
_entry.id   AF-W1X8P9-F1
#
_cell.length_a   1.000
_cell.length_b   1.000
_cell.length_c   1.000
_cell.angle_alpha   90.00
_cell.angle_beta   90.00
_cell.angle_gamma   90.00
#
_symmetry.space_group_name_H-M   'P 1'
#
loop_
_entity.id
_entity.type
_entity.pdbx_description
1 polymer ?
#
loop_
_entity_poly.entity_id
_entity_poly.type
_entity_poly.pdbx_seq_one_letter_code
_entity_poly.pdbx_strand_id
1 'polypeptide(L)'
;EVAEIQEQFQSGLVTAGERYNKVIDIWAAANDRVSKAMMDNLQTETVINRDGQEEKQVSFNSIYMMADSGARGSAAQIRQLAGMRGLMAKPDGSIIETPITANFREGLNVLQYFISTHGARKGLADTALKTANSGYLTRRLVDVAQ
;
A
#
# COMPACT_ATOMS: atom_id res chain seq x y z
N GLU A 1 6.41 -0.85 -20.37
CA GLU A 1 6.49 -1.99 -19.43
C GLU A 1 5.27 -2.90 -19.50
N VAL A 2 4.13 -2.63 -18.84
CA VAL A 2 2.98 -3.58 -18.84
C VAL A 2 2.43 -3.88 -20.25
N ALA A 3 2.30 -2.87 -21.11
CA ALA A 3 1.83 -3.06 -22.49
C ALA A 3 2.80 -3.92 -23.33
N GLU A 4 4.10 -3.79 -23.10
CA GLU A 4 5.14 -4.54 -23.80
C GLU A 4 5.13 -6.02 -23.37
N ILE A 5 4.94 -6.29 -22.08
CA ILE A 5 4.73 -7.66 -21.57
C ILE A 5 3.45 -8.29 -22.15
N GLN A 6 2.41 -7.49 -22.34
CA GLN A 6 1.18 -7.94 -22.98
C GLN A 6 1.40 -8.28 -24.46
N GLU A 7 2.20 -7.49 -25.18
CA GLU A 7 2.58 -7.75 -26.57
C GLU A 7 3.43 -9.02 -26.69
N GLN A 8 4.43 -9.21 -25.83
CA GLN A 8 5.25 -10.43 -25.77
C GLN A 8 4.40 -11.68 -25.52
N PHE A 9 3.34 -11.55 -24.71
CA PHE A 9 2.40 -12.65 -24.49
C PHE A 9 1.57 -12.96 -25.74
N GLN A 10 1.10 -11.92 -26.44
CA GLN A 10 0.36 -12.08 -27.70
C GLN A 10 1.22 -12.71 -28.82
N SER A 11 2.51 -12.41 -28.84
CA SER A 11 3.47 -13.03 -29.77
C SER A 11 3.95 -14.41 -29.34
N GLY A 12 3.47 -14.95 -28.22
CA GLY A 12 3.83 -16.28 -27.71
C GLY A 12 5.24 -16.40 -27.13
N LEU A 13 5.90 -15.27 -26.82
CA LEU A 13 7.26 -15.25 -26.27
C LEU A 13 7.31 -15.51 -24.76
N VAL A 14 6.20 -15.30 -24.05
CA VAL A 14 6.09 -15.51 -22.60
C VAL A 14 4.85 -16.32 -22.27
N THR A 15 4.91 -17.10 -21.19
CA THR A 15 3.76 -17.86 -20.70
C THR A 15 2.80 -16.98 -19.89
N ALA A 16 1.56 -17.46 -19.69
CA ALA A 16 0.56 -16.72 -18.92
C ALA A 16 0.98 -16.49 -17.45
N GLY A 17 1.69 -17.44 -16.84
CA GLY A 17 2.21 -17.32 -15.47
C GLY A 17 3.36 -16.32 -15.37
N GLU A 18 4.29 -16.32 -16.32
CA GLU A 18 5.38 -15.34 -16.37
C GLU A 18 4.87 -13.93 -16.59
N ARG A 19 3.89 -13.77 -17.50
CA ARG A 19 3.18 -12.50 -17.71
C ARG A 19 2.57 -12.00 -16.41
N TYR A 20 1.81 -12.84 -15.70
CA TYR A 20 1.17 -12.50 -14.44
C TYR A 20 2.18 -12.02 -13.38
N ASN A 21 3.26 -12.78 -13.16
CA ASN A 21 4.27 -12.43 -12.17
C ASN A 21 4.99 -11.11 -12.52
N LYS A 22 5.39 -10.94 -13.79
CA LYS A 22 6.03 -9.71 -14.26
C LYS A 22 5.14 -8.48 -14.10
N VAL A 23 3.85 -8.60 -14.41
CA VAL A 23 2.89 -7.49 -14.25
C VAL A 23 2.76 -7.09 -12.78
N ILE A 24 2.71 -8.06 -11.86
CA ILE A 24 2.67 -7.80 -10.42
C ILE A 24 3.94 -7.08 -9.96
N ASP A 25 5.11 -7.57 -10.37
CA ASP A 25 6.39 -7.00 -9.97
C ASP A 25 6.54 -5.55 -10.44
N ILE A 26 6.14 -5.26 -11.69
CA ILE A 26 6.14 -3.91 -12.25
C ILE A 26 5.26 -2.98 -11.41
N TRP A 27 4.04 -3.40 -11.08
CA TRP A 27 3.13 -2.58 -10.30
C TRP A 27 3.55 -2.41 -8.84
N ALA A 28 4.13 -3.44 -8.22
CA ALA A 28 4.69 -3.36 -6.87
C ALA A 28 5.84 -2.34 -6.84
N ALA A 29 6.78 -2.43 -7.79
CA ALA A 29 7.89 -1.50 -7.90
C ALA A 29 7.42 -0.06 -8.18
N ALA A 30 6.44 0.12 -9.07
CA ALA A 30 5.86 1.43 -9.35
C ALA A 30 5.21 2.05 -8.10
N ASN A 31 4.44 1.27 -7.34
CA ASN A 31 3.83 1.70 -6.09
C ASN A 31 4.88 2.16 -5.07
N ASP A 32 5.96 1.40 -4.89
CA ASP A 32 7.01 1.79 -3.95
C ASP A 32 7.76 3.06 -4.38
N ARG A 33 8.01 3.24 -5.68
CA ARG A 33 8.61 4.49 -6.21
C ARG A 33 7.72 5.71 -5.93
N VAL A 34 6.42 5.61 -6.23
CA VAL A 34 5.44 6.69 -5.97
C VAL A 34 5.39 7.01 -4.49
N SER A 35 5.41 5.97 -3.66
CA SER A 35 5.34 6.13 -2.20
C SER A 35 6.57 6.81 -1.62
N LYS A 36 7.76 6.46 -2.12
CA LYS A 36 9.01 7.09 -1.72
C LYS A 36 9.04 8.55 -2.14
N ALA A 37 8.72 8.85 -3.41
CA ALA A 37 8.64 10.22 -3.90
C ALA A 37 7.65 11.07 -3.11
N MET A 38 6.50 10.50 -2.73
CA MET A 38 5.51 11.18 -1.90
C MET A 38 6.05 11.51 -0.51
N MET A 39 6.73 10.57 0.17
CA MET A 39 7.32 10.83 1.48
C MET A 39 8.46 11.85 1.41
N ASP A 40 9.34 11.75 0.40
CA ASP A 40 10.46 12.68 0.20
C ASP A 40 9.93 14.14 0.00
N ASN A 41 8.81 14.29 -0.72
CA ASN A 41 8.15 15.58 -0.91
C ASN A 41 7.45 16.09 0.36
N LEU A 42 6.96 15.22 1.24
CA LEU A 42 6.33 15.63 2.49
C LEU A 42 7.34 15.99 3.59
N GLN A 43 8.56 15.45 3.51
CA GLN A 43 9.60 15.66 4.52
C GLN A 43 10.28 17.03 4.39
N THR A 44 10.34 17.60 3.18
CA THR A 44 11.10 18.84 2.91
C THR A 44 10.19 19.94 2.38
N GLU A 45 10.47 21.17 2.79
CA GLU A 45 9.77 22.36 2.32
C GLU A 45 10.82 23.41 1.92
N THR A 46 10.63 24.02 0.75
CA THR A 46 11.50 25.10 0.28
C THR A 46 11.01 26.41 0.90
N VAL A 47 11.87 27.05 1.68
CA VAL A 47 11.61 28.36 2.29
C VAL A 47 12.61 29.39 1.79
N ILE A 48 12.20 30.66 1.77
CA ILE A 48 13.09 31.77 1.44
C ILE A 48 13.71 32.26 2.75
N ASN A 49 15.03 32.17 2.83
CA ASN A 49 15.77 32.68 3.99
C ASN A 49 15.76 34.20 4.04
N ARG A 50 16.23 34.74 5.18
CA ARG A 50 16.39 36.19 5.40
C ARG A 50 17.23 36.87 4.30
N ASP A 51 18.11 36.13 3.64
CA ASP A 51 18.99 36.59 2.56
C ASP A 51 18.36 36.45 1.16
N GLY A 52 17.09 36.06 1.05
CA GLY A 52 16.37 35.94 -0.22
C GLY A 52 16.72 34.67 -1.03
N GLN A 53 17.42 33.70 -0.42
CA GLN A 53 17.84 32.45 -1.04
C GLN A 53 16.89 31.31 -0.67
N GLU A 54 16.65 30.38 -1.61
CA GLU A 54 15.89 29.16 -1.36
C GLU A 54 16.71 28.17 -0.52
N GLU A 55 16.21 27.80 0.66
CA GLU A 55 16.76 26.73 1.49
C GLU A 55 15.71 25.64 1.69
N LYS A 56 16.15 24.37 1.70
CA LYS A 56 15.28 23.24 2.05
C LYS A 56 15.34 23.02 3.55
N GLN A 57 14.21 23.23 4.23
CA GLN A 57 14.06 22.89 5.64
C GLN A 57 13.17 21.65 5.82
N VAL A 58 13.18 21.08 7.03
CA VAL A 58 12.23 20.03 7.41
C VAL A 58 10.82 20.62 7.40
N SER A 59 9.89 19.95 6.73
CA SER A 59 8.51 20.42 6.64
C SER A 59 7.79 20.30 7.98
N PHE A 60 7.02 21.32 8.32
CA PHE A 60 6.10 21.32 9.47
C PHE A 60 4.72 20.73 9.12
N ASN A 61 4.62 19.94 8.06
CA ASN A 61 3.39 19.27 7.69
C ASN A 61 2.91 18.35 8.83
N SER A 62 1.70 18.60 9.34
CA SER A 62 1.17 17.85 10.49
C SER A 62 1.03 16.35 10.23
N ILE A 63 0.75 15.93 8.99
CA ILE A 63 0.65 14.51 8.63
C ILE A 63 2.03 13.86 8.67
N TYR A 64 3.05 14.54 8.16
CA TYR A 64 4.43 14.08 8.22
C TYR A 64 4.91 13.99 9.68
N MET A 65 4.70 15.05 10.48
CA MET A 65 5.06 15.06 11.90
C MET A 65 4.40 13.92 12.70
N MET A 66 3.12 13.62 12.45
CA MET A 66 2.40 12.54 13.14
C MET A 66 3.00 11.15 12.86
N ALA A 67 3.42 10.89 11.62
CA ALA A 67 4.04 9.62 11.25
C ALA A 67 5.52 9.54 11.64
N ASP A 68 6.28 10.62 11.49
CA ASP A 68 7.71 10.68 11.84
C ASP A 68 7.92 10.56 13.36
N SER A 69 7.08 11.23 14.15
CA SER A 69 7.10 11.12 15.62
C SER A 69 6.65 9.75 16.15
N GLY A 70 6.07 8.89 15.31
CA GLY A 70 5.50 7.60 15.71
C GLY A 70 4.26 7.69 16.59
N ALA A 71 3.71 8.90 16.81
CA ALA A 71 2.56 9.11 17.67
C ALA A 71 1.29 8.45 17.09
N ARG A 72 1.06 8.61 15.78
CA ARG A 72 -0.08 8.00 15.08
C ARG A 72 0.12 8.08 13.57
N GLY A 73 -0.24 7.01 12.87
CA GLY A 73 -0.14 6.95 11.41
C GLY A 73 1.12 6.24 10.97
N SER A 74 0.99 5.29 10.05
CA SER A 74 2.13 4.63 9.42
C SER A 74 2.40 5.19 8.03
N ALA A 75 3.63 5.06 7.55
CA ALA A 75 3.98 5.40 6.16
C ALA A 75 3.06 4.68 5.14
N ALA A 76 2.62 3.47 5.46
CA ALA A 76 1.67 2.72 4.64
C ALA A 76 0.25 3.34 4.62
N GLN A 77 -0.17 4.02 5.68
CA GLN A 77 -1.45 4.74 5.71
C GLN A 77 -1.36 6.06 4.95
N ILE A 78 -0.27 6.82 5.12
CA ILE A 78 -0.04 8.06 4.35
C ILE A 78 0.05 7.76 2.86
N ARG A 79 0.72 6.67 2.49
CA ARG A 79 0.76 6.13 1.12
C ARG A 79 -0.63 5.97 0.50
N GLN A 80 -1.60 5.47 1.25
CA GLN A 80 -2.96 5.26 0.72
C GLN A 80 -3.75 6.58 0.57
N LEU A 81 -3.39 7.61 1.35
CA LEU A 81 -4.02 8.92 1.29
C LEU A 81 -3.53 9.74 0.08
N ALA A 82 -2.22 9.77 -0.15
CA ALA A 82 -1.59 10.68 -1.11
C ALA A 82 -0.80 10.00 -2.24
N GLY A 83 -0.48 8.71 -2.11
CA GLY A 83 0.23 7.93 -3.13
C GLY A 83 -0.74 7.24 -4.07
N MET A 84 -0.63 5.90 -4.17
CA MET A 84 -1.62 5.05 -4.83
C MET A 84 -2.03 3.93 -3.89
N ARG A 85 -3.23 3.38 -4.08
CA ARG A 85 -3.71 2.27 -3.25
C ARG A 85 -2.99 0.96 -3.60
N GLY A 86 -2.64 0.76 -4.87
CA GLY A 86 -1.82 -0.35 -5.35
C GLY A 86 -2.60 -1.62 -5.67
N LEU A 87 -1.90 -2.76 -5.58
CA LEU A 87 -2.44 -4.09 -5.87
C LEU A 87 -3.36 -4.57 -4.75
N MET A 88 -4.40 -5.32 -5.12
CA MET A 88 -5.40 -5.86 -4.19
C MET A 88 -5.46 -7.39 -4.31
N ALA A 89 -5.63 -8.05 -3.17
CA ALA A 89 -5.84 -9.49 -3.12
C ALA A 89 -7.32 -9.84 -3.26
N LYS A 90 -7.61 -10.86 -4.06
CA LYS A 90 -8.91 -11.54 -4.08
C LYS A 90 -9.10 -12.35 -2.79
N PRO A 91 -10.34 -12.79 -2.48
CA PRO A 91 -10.60 -13.64 -1.31
C PRO A 91 -9.80 -14.95 -1.31
N ASP A 92 -9.46 -15.49 -2.48
CA ASP A 92 -8.63 -16.69 -2.64
C ASP A 92 -7.13 -16.45 -2.36
N GLY A 93 -6.70 -15.19 -2.22
CA GLY A 93 -5.31 -14.78 -2.00
C GLY A 93 -4.54 -14.45 -3.27
N SER A 94 -5.08 -14.69 -4.46
CA SER A 94 -4.48 -14.24 -5.71
C SER A 94 -4.51 -12.72 -5.83
N ILE A 95 -3.51 -12.13 -6.47
CA ILE A 95 -3.43 -10.69 -6.66
C ILE A 95 -4.17 -10.29 -7.94
N ILE A 96 -4.96 -9.23 -7.87
CA ILE A 96 -5.61 -8.65 -9.04
C ILE A 96 -4.56 -7.88 -9.83
N GLU A 97 -4.34 -8.28 -11.08
CA GLU A 97 -3.33 -7.69 -11.98
C GLU A 97 -3.54 -6.19 -12.25
N THR A 98 -4.80 -5.74 -12.17
CA THR A 98 -5.17 -4.34 -12.36
C THR A 98 -5.10 -3.61 -11.01
N PRO A 99 -4.11 -2.72 -10.79
CA PRO A 99 -4.01 -1.98 -9.54
C PRO A 99 -5.05 -0.86 -9.45
N ILE A 100 -5.23 -0.37 -8.23
CA ILE A 100 -5.95 0.88 -7.99
C ILE A 100 -4.91 2.01 -8.00
N THR A 101 -4.93 2.80 -9.07
CA THR A 101 -4.03 3.95 -9.24
C THR A 101 -4.46 5.18 -8.46
N ALA A 102 -5.76 5.30 -8.17
CA ALA A 102 -6.31 6.39 -7.38
C ALA A 102 -5.92 6.29 -5.90
N ASN A 103 -6.02 7.42 -5.21
CA ASN A 103 -5.82 7.56 -3.77
C ASN A 103 -7.08 8.07 -3.09
N PHE A 104 -7.09 8.08 -1.75
CA PHE A 104 -8.25 8.54 -1.00
C PHE A 104 -8.49 10.05 -1.09
N ARG A 105 -7.46 10.84 -1.43
CA ARG A 105 -7.61 12.29 -1.63
C ARG A 105 -8.39 12.61 -2.90
N GLU A 106 -8.11 11.89 -3.99
CA GLU A 106 -8.77 12.04 -5.29
C GLU A 106 -10.10 11.28 -5.37
N GLY A 107 -10.26 10.26 -4.53
CA GLY A 107 -11.43 9.39 -4.50
C GLY A 107 -11.29 8.18 -5.42
N LEU A 108 -12.05 7.13 -5.12
CA LEU A 108 -12.03 5.88 -5.88
C LEU A 108 -13.26 5.81 -6.78
N ASN A 109 -13.08 5.28 -7.99
CA ASN A 109 -14.21 4.93 -8.82
C ASN A 109 -14.97 3.71 -8.25
N VAL A 110 -16.21 3.48 -8.71
CA VAL A 110 -17.08 2.41 -8.18
C VAL A 110 -16.41 1.03 -8.26
N LEU A 111 -15.69 0.76 -9.35
CA LEU A 111 -15.08 -0.55 -9.61
C LEU A 111 -13.86 -0.79 -8.70
N GLN A 112 -13.00 0.22 -8.54
CA GLN A 112 -11.87 0.23 -7.60
C GLN A 112 -12.35 0.09 -6.16
N TYR A 113 -13.41 0.81 -5.79
CA TYR A 113 -14.01 0.69 -4.48
C TYR A 113 -14.55 -0.72 -4.25
N PHE A 114 -15.30 -1.28 -5.21
CA PHE A 114 -15.82 -2.65 -5.13
C PHE A 114 -14.71 -3.69 -4.92
N ILE A 115 -13.61 -3.59 -5.68
CA ILE A 115 -12.43 -4.46 -5.51
C ILE A 115 -11.87 -4.35 -4.09
N SER A 116 -11.75 -3.14 -3.54
CA SER A 116 -11.19 -2.91 -2.20
C SER A 116 -12.02 -3.54 -1.07
N THR A 117 -13.32 -3.78 -1.28
CA THR A 117 -14.19 -4.35 -0.24
C THR A 117 -13.87 -5.82 0.10
N HIS A 118 -13.34 -6.58 -0.85
CA HIS A 118 -13.02 -8.00 -0.65
C HIS A 118 -11.94 -8.17 0.42
N GLY A 119 -10.85 -7.42 0.30
CA GLY A 119 -9.75 -7.43 1.27
C GLY A 119 -10.19 -6.93 2.64
N ALA A 120 -10.97 -5.84 2.68
CA ALA A 120 -11.47 -5.28 3.94
C ALA A 120 -12.38 -6.27 4.69
N ARG A 121 -13.33 -6.92 4.00
CA ARG A 121 -14.23 -7.90 4.60
C ARG A 121 -13.47 -9.12 5.13
N LYS A 122 -12.53 -9.65 4.33
CA LYS A 122 -11.71 -10.80 4.74
C LYS A 122 -10.89 -10.48 5.98
N GLY A 123 -10.23 -9.31 6.02
CA GLY A 123 -9.46 -8.87 7.19
C GLY A 123 -10.31 -8.74 8.46
N LEU A 124 -11.52 -8.20 8.36
CA LEU A 124 -12.44 -8.10 9.49
C LEU A 124 -12.87 -9.48 10.01
N ALA A 125 -13.22 -10.39 9.11
CA ALA A 125 -13.59 -11.76 9.47
C ALA A 125 -12.41 -12.51 10.12
N ASP A 126 -11.20 -12.40 9.55
CA ASP A 126 -10.00 -13.06 10.05
C ASP A 126 -9.63 -12.56 11.46
N THR A 127 -9.75 -11.26 11.72
CA THR A 127 -9.52 -10.70 13.07
C THR A 127 -10.51 -11.27 14.09
N ALA A 128 -11.78 -11.37 13.74
CA ALA A 128 -12.79 -11.95 14.62
C ALA A 128 -12.47 -13.43 14.94
N LEU A 129 -12.11 -14.23 13.93
CA LEU A 129 -11.75 -15.64 14.10
C LEU A 129 -10.46 -15.83 14.91
N LYS A 130 -9.46 -14.98 14.71
CA LYS A 130 -8.18 -15.06 15.45
C LYS A 130 -8.32 -14.81 16.94
N THR A 131 -9.30 -14.01 17.36
CA THR A 131 -9.56 -13.73 18.78
C THR A 131 -9.82 -15.01 19.57
N ALA A 132 -10.65 -15.91 19.04
CA ALA A 132 -10.96 -17.19 19.69
C ALA A 132 -9.72 -18.11 19.78
N ASN A 133 -8.93 -18.19 18.71
CA ASN A 133 -7.72 -19.01 18.66
C ASN A 133 -6.64 -18.52 19.64
N SER A 134 -6.43 -17.22 19.74
CA SER A 134 -5.47 -16.64 20.68
C SER A 134 -5.87 -16.94 22.13
N GLY A 135 -7.15 -16.79 22.48
CA GLY A 135 -7.65 -17.13 23.81
C GLY A 135 -7.48 -18.62 24.15
N TYR A 136 -7.77 -19.50 23.19
CA TYR A 136 -7.58 -20.94 23.34
C TYR A 136 -6.10 -21.31 23.53
N LEU A 137 -5.20 -20.71 22.75
CA LEU A 137 -3.76 -20.94 22.88
C LEU A 137 -3.24 -20.50 24.25
N THR A 138 -3.60 -19.29 24.71
CA THR A 138 -3.20 -18.79 26.03
C THR A 138 -3.68 -19.73 27.13
N ARG A 139 -4.92 -20.23 27.06
CA ARG A 139 -5.44 -21.22 28.03
C ARG A 139 -4.57 -22.47 28.07
N ARG A 140 -4.26 -23.07 26.92
CA ARG A 140 -3.42 -24.27 26.87
C ARG A 140 -2.00 -24.04 27.40
N LEU A 141 -1.42 -22.86 27.12
CA LEU A 141 -0.09 -22.51 27.62
C LEU A 141 -0.10 -22.37 29.14
N VAL A 142 -1.15 -21.80 29.72
CA VAL A 142 -1.33 -21.70 31.18
C VAL A 142 -1.51 -23.08 31.80
N ASP A 143 -2.37 -23.92 31.23
CA ASP A 143 -2.69 -25.25 31.77
C ASP A 143 -1.46 -26.20 31.81
N VAL A 144 -0.47 -26.01 30.93
CA VAL A 144 0.75 -26.82 30.87
C VAL A 144 1.85 -26.33 31.83
N ALA A 145 1.84 -25.05 32.19
CA ALA A 145 2.87 -24.42 33.01
C ALA A 145 2.46 -24.22 34.49
N GLN A 146 1.25 -24.65 34.87
CA GLN A 146 0.72 -24.66 36.24
C GLN A 146 1.09 -25.94 36.99
#